data_AF-A0A8J8BHU2-F1
#
_entry.id   AF-A0A8J8BHU2-F1
#
_cell.length_a   1.000
_cell.length_b   1.000
_cell.length_c   1.000
_cell.angle_alpha   90.00
_cell.angle_beta   90.00
_cell.angle_gamma   90.00
#
_symmetry.space_group_name_H-M   'P 1'
#
loop_
_entity.id
_entity.type
_entity.pdbx_description
1 polymer ?
#
loop_
_entity_poly.entity_id
_entity_poly.type
_entity_poly.pdbx_seq_one_letter_code
_entity_poly.pdbx_strand_id
1 'polypeptide(L)'
;MGQLLQCSRFDPSVTMTKKVVMQPKTESTLVLDRAQGTRYVGIVAGYSNLDMNEAVDLMEIPVIEETTGWIRKQTTRRLGKLERTIVLGPTGIQTAGVD
;
A
#
# COMPACT_ATOMS: atom_id res chain seq x y z
N MET A 1 7.86 -8.77 -13.88
CA MET A 1 7.76 -9.19 -12.46
C MET A 1 9.09 -9.25 -11.74
N GLY A 2 10.17 -9.80 -12.33
CA GLY A 2 11.43 -10.02 -11.61
C GLY A 2 11.99 -8.81 -10.87
N GLN A 3 11.87 -7.61 -11.45
CA GLN A 3 12.31 -6.36 -10.82
C GLN A 3 11.49 -5.96 -9.57
N LEU A 4 10.18 -6.26 -9.53
CA LEU A 4 9.35 -5.97 -8.37
C LEU A 4 9.70 -6.89 -7.19
N LEU A 5 9.89 -8.19 -7.46
CA LEU A 5 10.24 -9.18 -6.45
C LEU A 5 11.65 -9.01 -5.88
N GLN A 6 12.55 -8.34 -6.62
CA GLN A 6 13.84 -7.91 -6.08
C GLN A 6 13.65 -6.94 -4.90
N CYS A 7 12.53 -6.22 -4.86
CA CYS A 7 12.20 -5.24 -3.81
C CYS A 7 13.29 -4.15 -3.71
N SER A 8 13.77 -3.69 -4.86
CA SER A 8 14.76 -2.63 -5.01
C SER A 8 14.12 -1.40 -5.67
N ARG A 9 14.84 -0.27 -5.66
CA ARG A 9 14.43 0.93 -6.39
C ARG A 9 14.60 0.71 -7.90
N PHE A 10 13.63 0.04 -8.51
CA PHE A 10 13.66 -0.32 -9.93
C PHE A 10 13.27 0.85 -10.86
N ASP A 11 12.62 1.88 -10.32
CA ASP A 11 12.20 3.08 -11.04
C ASP A 11 12.38 4.34 -10.15
N PRO A 12 12.66 5.53 -10.70
CA PRO A 12 12.82 6.76 -9.91
C PRO A 12 11.61 7.12 -9.04
N SER A 13 10.39 6.73 -9.44
CA SER A 13 9.14 6.96 -8.71
C SER A 13 9.03 6.10 -7.43
N VAL A 14 9.83 5.04 -7.30
CA VAL A 14 9.86 4.22 -6.09
C VAL A 14 10.63 4.98 -5.01
N THR A 15 9.90 5.49 -4.02
CA THR A 15 10.44 6.31 -2.93
C THR A 15 11.04 5.48 -1.79
N MET A 16 10.51 4.26 -1.57
CA MET A 16 10.94 3.34 -0.52
C MET A 16 10.57 1.90 -0.89
N THR A 17 11.38 0.93 -0.47
CA THR A 17 11.03 -0.50 -0.55
C THR A 17 11.24 -1.18 0.81
N LYS A 18 10.39 -2.18 1.11
CA LYS A 18 10.52 -3.03 2.30
C LYS A 18 10.15 -4.45 1.94
N LYS A 19 11.07 -5.39 2.18
CA LYS A 19 10.82 -6.82 2.04
C LYS A 19 10.40 -7.41 3.39
N VAL A 20 9.36 -8.23 3.37
CA VAL A 20 8.88 -9.01 4.52
C VAL A 20 8.73 -10.46 4.07
N VAL A 21 9.12 -11.40 4.93
CA VAL A 21 8.91 -12.83 4.71
C VAL A 21 7.84 -13.28 5.70
N MET A 22 6.73 -13.81 5.19
CA MET A 22 5.63 -14.31 6.01
C MET A 22 5.55 -15.83 5.92
N GLN A 23 5.19 -16.47 7.03
CA GLN A 23 4.93 -17.91 7.07
C GLN A 23 3.41 -18.17 6.98
N PRO A 24 2.98 -19.33 6.46
CA PRO A 24 1.57 -19.69 6.44
C PRO A 24 0.94 -19.60 7.83
N LYS A 25 -0.30 -19.09 7.90
CA LYS A 25 -1.07 -18.93 9.16
C LYS A 25 -0.43 -18.01 10.19
N THR A 26 0.46 -17.12 9.77
CA THR A 26 1.00 -16.06 10.63
C THR A 26 0.34 -14.73 10.35
N GLU A 27 0.25 -13.91 11.39
CA GLU A 27 -0.22 -12.53 11.32
C GLU A 27 0.94 -11.60 11.69
N SER A 28 1.06 -10.48 11.00
CA SER A 28 2.08 -9.48 11.27
C SER A 28 1.55 -8.09 10.95
N THR A 29 1.85 -7.13 11.82
CA THR A 29 1.54 -5.72 11.59
C THR A 29 2.80 -4.99 11.16
N LEU A 30 2.75 -4.36 9.98
CA LEU A 30 3.81 -3.52 9.48
C LEU A 30 3.40 -2.05 9.58
N VAL A 31 4.14 -1.28 10.37
CA VAL A 31 4.01 0.18 10.43
C VAL A 31 5.12 0.79 9.58
N LEU A 32 4.75 1.63 8.63
CA LEU A 32 5.67 2.31 7.72
C LEU A 32 5.47 3.82 7.80
N ASP A 33 6.58 4.54 7.97
CA ASP A 33 6.57 5.98 7.75
C ASP A 33 6.46 6.28 6.26
N ARG A 34 5.55 7.18 5.92
CA ARG A 34 5.36 7.59 4.52
C ARG A 34 6.51 8.48 4.09
N ALA A 35 7.29 8.01 3.11
CA ALA A 35 8.31 8.83 2.46
C ALA A 35 7.69 10.08 1.80
N GLN A 36 8.39 11.21 1.88
CA GLN A 36 7.90 12.49 1.34
C GLN A 36 7.51 12.37 -0.14
N GLY A 37 6.40 12.98 -0.52
CA GLY A 37 5.88 12.94 -1.90
C GLY A 37 5.22 11.62 -2.32
N THR A 38 5.25 10.58 -1.48
CA THR A 38 4.61 9.29 -1.80
C THR A 38 3.09 9.41 -1.77
N ARG A 39 2.45 8.90 -2.82
CA ARG A 39 0.99 8.91 -3.03
C ARG A 39 0.35 7.53 -3.01
N TYR A 40 1.14 6.49 -3.26
CA TYR A 40 0.66 5.12 -3.34
C TYR A 40 1.53 4.16 -2.53
N VAL A 41 0.92 3.07 -2.08
CA VAL A 41 1.61 1.89 -1.53
C VAL A 41 1.31 0.72 -2.45
N GLY A 42 2.36 0.14 -3.03
CA GLY A 42 2.27 -1.08 -3.83
C GLY A 42 2.76 -2.28 -3.04
N ILE A 43 2.02 -3.39 -3.12
CA ILE A 43 2.37 -4.66 -2.49
C ILE A 43 2.47 -5.72 -3.57
N VAL A 44 3.52 -6.54 -3.48
CA VAL A 44 3.77 -7.64 -4.41
C VAL A 44 4.12 -8.88 -3.62
N ALA A 45 3.41 -9.98 -3.89
CA ALA A 45 3.65 -11.28 -3.27
C ALA A 45 4.30 -12.24 -4.28
N GLY A 46 5.38 -12.90 -3.86
CA GLY A 46 6.10 -13.88 -4.68
C GLY A 46 5.47 -15.27 -4.64
N TYR A 47 4.26 -15.43 -5.17
CA TYR A 47 3.60 -16.74 -5.30
C TYR A 47 4.32 -17.64 -6.30
N SER A 48 4.30 -18.96 -6.05
CA SER A 48 4.92 -19.95 -6.95
C SER A 48 4.21 -20.04 -8.31
N ASN A 49 2.87 -19.99 -8.29
CA ASN A 49 2.05 -19.88 -9.50
C ASN A 49 1.63 -18.42 -9.63
N LEU A 50 2.40 -17.68 -10.42
CA LEU A 50 2.37 -16.22 -10.39
C LEU A 50 1.42 -15.67 -11.46
N ASP A 51 0.19 -15.35 -11.08
CA ASP A 51 -0.70 -14.47 -11.86
C ASP A 51 -0.52 -13.01 -11.37
N MET A 52 -0.24 -12.09 -12.30
CA MET A 52 0.01 -10.69 -11.98
C MET A 52 -1.20 -9.99 -11.37
N ASN A 53 -2.41 -10.35 -11.78
CA ASN A 53 -3.63 -9.73 -11.28
C ASN A 53 -3.95 -10.17 -9.84
N GLU A 54 -3.40 -11.31 -9.42
CA GLU A 54 -3.61 -11.87 -8.09
C GLU A 54 -2.43 -11.58 -7.15
N ALA A 55 -1.23 -11.31 -7.68
CA ALA A 55 -0.02 -11.15 -6.88
C ALA A 55 0.32 -9.69 -6.52
N VAL A 56 -0.45 -8.71 -7.00
CA VAL A 56 -0.18 -7.27 -6.82
C VAL A 56 -1.41 -6.55 -6.30
N ASP A 57 -1.23 -5.67 -5.31
CA ASP A 57 -2.24 -4.70 -4.88
C ASP A 57 -1.60 -3.29 -4.85
N LEU A 58 -2.37 -2.27 -5.24
CA LEU A 58 -1.95 -0.88 -5.26
C LEU A 58 -2.99 -0.04 -4.55
N MET A 59 -2.53 0.75 -3.58
CA MET A 59 -3.39 1.50 -2.69
C MET A 59 -3.04 2.96 -2.73
N GLU A 60 -4.04 3.83 -2.85
CA GLU A 60 -3.84 5.27 -2.73
C GLU A 60 -3.79 5.66 -1.25
N ILE A 61 -2.84 6.52 -0.90
CA ILE A 61 -2.77 7.11 0.43
C ILE A 61 -3.84 8.20 0.50
N PRO A 62 -4.78 8.12 1.46
CA PRO A 62 -5.90 9.05 1.49
C PRO A 62 -5.44 10.48 1.72
N VAL A 63 -6.09 11.42 1.05
CA VAL A 63 -5.97 12.86 1.30
C VAL A 63 -7.27 13.32 1.93
N ILE A 64 -7.18 13.89 3.12
CA ILE A 64 -8.33 14.41 3.86
C ILE A 64 -8.42 15.91 3.57
N GLU A 65 -9.56 16.33 3.03
CA GLU A 65 -9.87 17.73 2.82
C GLU A 65 -10.81 18.22 3.93
N GLU A 66 -10.39 19.25 4.65
CA GLU A 66 -11.21 19.90 5.67
C GLU A 66 -11.54 21.31 5.20
N THR A 67 -12.82 21.57 4.97
CA THR A 67 -13.31 22.91 4.60
C THR A 67 -13.96 23.57 5.79
N THR A 68 -13.43 24.71 6.22
CA THR A 68 -13.93 25.49 7.36
C THR A 68 -14.49 26.84 6.92
N GLY A 69 -15.49 27.36 7.64
CA GLY A 69 -16.02 28.72 7.50
C GLY A 69 -17.32 28.83 6.68
N TRP A 70 -18.30 29.59 7.21
CA TRP A 70 -19.61 29.77 6.58
C TRP A 70 -19.69 30.97 5.62
N ILE A 71 -18.90 32.02 5.85
CA ILE A 71 -18.87 33.25 5.01
C ILE A 71 -17.72 33.21 4.00
N ARG A 72 -16.56 32.67 4.40
CA ARG A 72 -15.41 32.45 3.51
C ARG A 72 -14.89 31.04 3.74
N LYS A 73 -15.11 30.16 2.76
CA LYS A 73 -14.63 28.79 2.82
C LYS A 73 -13.10 28.77 2.70
N GLN A 74 -12.44 28.09 3.62
CA GLN A 74 -11.02 27.75 3.56
C GLN A 74 -10.91 26.24 3.51
N THR A 75 -10.25 25.70 2.48
CA THR A 75 -10.00 24.27 2.35
C THR A 75 -8.55 23.99 2.71
N THR A 76 -8.36 23.13 3.70
CA THR A 76 -7.06 22.60 4.07
C THR A 76 -6.98 21.14 3.62
N ARG A 77 -5.82 20.71 3.14
CA ARG A 77 -5.56 19.33 2.73
C ARG A 77 -4.51 18.75 3.65
N ARG A 78 -4.83 17.65 4.32
CA ARG A 78 -3.88 16.88 5.12
C ARG A 78 -3.83 15.45 4.63
N LEU A 79 -2.71 14.79 4.91
CA LEU A 79 -2.54 13.39 4.56
C LEU A 79 -3.25 12.53 5.61
N GLY A 80 -4.08 11.60 5.16
CA GLY A 80 -4.72 10.60 6.02
C GLY A 80 -3.79 9.42 6.32
N LYS A 81 -4.20 8.62 7.31
CA LYS A 81 -3.57 7.32 7.59
C LYS A 81 -4.13 6.29 6.63
N LEU A 82 -3.26 5.55 5.95
CA LEU A 82 -3.64 4.33 5.23
C LEU A 82 -3.51 3.16 6.20
N GLU A 83 -4.62 2.47 6.44
CA GLU A 83 -4.67 1.25 7.25
C GLU A 83 -5.45 0.20 6.46
N ARG A 84 -4.85 -0.98 6.28
CA ARG A 84 -5.48 -2.06 5.52
C ARG A 84 -5.00 -3.42 6.01
N THR A 85 -5.94 -4.34 6.12
CA THR A 85 -5.67 -5.75 6.37
C THR A 85 -5.55 -6.48 5.04
N ILE A 86 -4.42 -7.17 4.85
CA ILE A 86 -4.13 -7.90 3.63
C ILE A 86 -4.05 -9.38 3.95
N VAL A 87 -4.85 -10.17 3.25
CA VAL A 87 -4.86 -11.62 3.40
C VAL A 87 -4.03 -12.21 2.27
N LEU A 88 -2.92 -12.85 2.61
CA LEU A 88 -2.11 -13.61 1.66
C LEU A 88 -2.75 -14.99 1.48
N GLY A 89 -3.67 -15.09 0.53
CA GLY A 89 -4.36 -16.34 0.18
C GLY A 89 -3.42 -17.36 -0.48
N PRO A 90 -3.91 -18.56 -0.81
CA PRO A 90 -3.09 -19.62 -1.41
C PRO A 90 -2.63 -19.33 -2.84
N THR A 91 -3.40 -18.54 -3.61
CA THR A 91 -3.08 -18.21 -5.01
C THR A 91 -2.84 -16.71 -5.23
N GLY A 92 -3.25 -15.86 -4.29
CA GLY A 92 -3.23 -14.42 -4.50
C GLY A 92 -3.47 -13.61 -3.24
N ILE A 93 -3.16 -12.32 -3.36
CA ILE A 93 -3.49 -11.28 -2.41
C ILE A 93 -5.01 -11.09 -2.44
N GLN A 94 -5.62 -11.21 -1.27
CA GLN A 94 -7.02 -10.91 -1.04
C GLN A 94 -7.10 -9.65 -0.19
N THR A 95 -7.92 -8.71 -0.65
CA THR A 95 -8.25 -7.56 0.16
C THR A 95 -9.36 -7.97 1.13
N ALA A 96 -9.09 -7.91 2.43
CA ALA A 96 -10.18 -7.78 3.39
C ALA A 96 -10.71 -6.34 3.23
N GLY A 97 -11.95 -6.21 2.78
CA GLY A 97 -12.61 -4.90 2.67
C GLY A 97 -12.50 -4.17 4.00
N VAL A 98 -12.03 -2.93 3.96
CA VAL A 98 -12.15 -2.01 5.09
C VAL A 98 -13.47 -1.29 4.82
N ASP A 99 -14.49 -1.60 5.62
CA ASP A 99 -15.73 -0.81 5.70
C ASP A 99 -15.44 0.62 6.17
#